data_AF-A0A7Y5FYC2-F1
#
_entry.id   AF-A0A7Y5FYC2-F1
#
_cell.length_a   1.000
_cell.length_b   1.000
_cell.length_c   1.000
_cell.angle_alpha   90.00
_cell.angle_beta   90.00
_cell.angle_gamma   90.00
#
_symmetry.space_group_name_H-M   'P 1'
#
loop_
_entity.id
_entity.type
_entity.pdbx_description
1 polymer ?
#
loop_
_entity_poly.entity_id
_entity_poly.type
_entity_poly.pdbx_seq_one_letter_code
_entity_poly.pdbx_strand_id
1 'polypeptide(L)'
;MWPFKMIYACMPLRAARHRCFFTHTKARPTKFGKLKRFMETVVADNIRCMKQGVNLLEIVTDDLYHNLSSARSGTGIGPHIRHTLDHYLSFLSGYKNGRIDYDARERDPRIENDPLHAKRQFERVISAFNDLAGDLNQPLWVKTDSGSHVEETNWSQSTLKRELQFLVSHTIHHYAIIAILLRARGFEPGEEFGVAPSTIEYRRSRLACAQ
;
A
#
# COMPACT_ATOMS: atom_id res chain seq x y z
N MET A 1 1.79 14.47 -82.20
CA MET A 1 0.84 15.37 -82.89
C MET A 1 -0.25 15.74 -81.87
N TRP A 2 -0.21 16.97 -81.35
CA TRP A 2 -1.31 17.66 -80.65
C TRP A 2 -2.49 17.91 -81.64
N PRO A 3 -3.72 18.37 -81.26
CA PRO A 3 -4.10 19.23 -80.09
C PRO A 3 -5.39 18.78 -79.34
N PHE A 4 -5.61 19.16 -78.07
CA PHE A 4 -6.20 20.39 -77.53
C PHE A 4 -7.64 20.75 -77.98
N LYS A 5 -8.61 20.69 -77.05
CA LYS A 5 -9.63 21.75 -76.83
C LYS A 5 -10.33 21.61 -75.46
N MET A 6 -10.31 22.71 -74.72
CA MET A 6 -11.06 23.01 -73.49
C MET A 6 -12.59 23.06 -73.74
N ILE A 7 -13.39 22.93 -72.67
CA ILE A 7 -14.26 24.00 -72.11
C ILE A 7 -15.02 23.49 -70.86
N TYR A 8 -15.14 24.40 -69.89
CA TYR A 8 -15.79 24.33 -68.57
C TYR A 8 -17.29 24.00 -68.59
N ALA A 9 -17.82 23.38 -67.52
CA ALA A 9 -18.74 24.02 -66.56
C ALA A 9 -19.57 23.01 -65.72
N CYS A 10 -19.87 23.47 -64.49
CA CYS A 10 -20.95 23.06 -63.58
C CYS A 10 -20.91 21.71 -62.85
N MET A 11 -20.41 21.79 -61.60
CA MET A 11 -20.97 21.12 -60.40
C MET A 11 -22.48 21.42 -60.24
N PRO A 12 -23.30 20.58 -59.55
CA PRO A 12 -23.06 20.29 -58.12
C PRO A 12 -23.43 18.88 -57.58
N LEU A 13 -22.71 18.55 -56.50
CA LEU A 13 -23.14 17.94 -55.24
C LEU A 13 -24.03 16.67 -55.27
N ARG A 14 -23.44 15.54 -54.84
CA ARG A 14 -24.05 14.68 -53.81
C ARG A 14 -22.99 13.97 -52.97
N ALA A 15 -23.04 14.25 -51.67
CA ALA A 15 -22.16 13.71 -50.65
C ALA A 15 -22.53 12.26 -50.31
N ALA A 16 -21.53 11.38 -50.24
CA ALA A 16 -21.63 10.11 -49.54
C ALA A 16 -20.56 10.08 -48.45
N ARG A 17 -20.99 10.27 -47.20
CA ARG A 17 -20.17 10.15 -45.99
C ARG A 17 -19.83 8.67 -45.76
N HIS A 18 -18.59 8.26 -46.02
CA HIS A 18 -18.05 7.04 -45.42
C HIS A 18 -17.67 7.34 -43.97
N ARG A 19 -18.52 6.88 -43.03
CA ARG A 19 -18.17 6.81 -41.61
C ARG A 19 -17.11 5.73 -41.43
N CYS A 20 -15.86 6.15 -41.24
CA CYS A 20 -14.82 5.28 -40.69
C CYS A 20 -15.14 5.06 -39.21
N PHE A 21 -15.74 3.92 -38.88
CA PHE A 21 -15.87 3.47 -37.49
C PHE A 21 -14.47 3.04 -37.01
N PHE A 22 -13.75 3.96 -36.36
CA PHE A 22 -12.65 3.58 -35.49
C PHE A 22 -13.25 2.88 -34.27
N THR A 23 -13.29 1.54 -34.30
CA THR A 23 -13.49 0.77 -33.08
C THR A 23 -12.22 0.93 -32.25
N HIS A 24 -12.28 1.76 -31.21
CA HIS A 24 -11.27 1.74 -30.15
C HIS A 24 -11.37 0.38 -29.44
N THR A 25 -10.70 -0.62 -29.99
CA THR A 25 -10.43 -1.85 -29.26
C THR A 25 -9.39 -1.51 -28.20
N LYS A 26 -9.84 -1.33 -26.94
CA LYS A 26 -8.92 -1.28 -25.79
C LYS A 26 -8.09 -2.56 -25.81
N ALA A 27 -6.82 -2.43 -26.17
CA ALA A 27 -5.89 -3.55 -26.17
C ALA A 27 -5.87 -4.19 -24.78
N ARG A 28 -6.08 -5.52 -24.71
CA ARG A 28 -5.96 -6.25 -23.45
C ARG A 28 -4.50 -6.18 -23.00
N PRO A 29 -4.21 -5.81 -21.73
CA PRO A 29 -2.84 -5.69 -21.27
C PRO A 29 -2.15 -7.05 -21.32
N THR A 30 -0.90 -7.04 -21.80
CA THR A 30 -0.02 -8.22 -21.86
C THR A 30 0.20 -8.81 -20.47
N LYS A 31 0.62 -10.07 -20.36
CA LYS A 31 0.93 -10.72 -19.07
C LYS A 31 1.95 -9.89 -18.26
N PHE A 32 2.95 -9.32 -18.94
CA PHE A 32 3.94 -8.41 -18.37
C PHE A 32 3.32 -7.08 -17.90
N GLY A 33 2.47 -6.45 -18.71
CA GLY A 33 1.77 -5.22 -18.34
C GLY A 33 0.79 -5.41 -17.18
N LYS A 34 0.16 -6.59 -17.06
CA LYS A 34 -0.65 -6.95 -15.89
C LYS A 34 0.21 -7.09 -14.64
N LEU A 35 1.35 -7.79 -14.72
CA LEU A 35 2.24 -8.00 -13.56
C LEU A 35 2.83 -6.68 -13.05
N LYS A 36 3.27 -5.80 -13.96
CA LYS A 36 3.75 -4.45 -13.61
C LYS A 36 2.69 -3.64 -12.87
N ARG A 37 1.46 -3.61 -13.41
CA ARG A 37 0.32 -2.93 -12.77
C ARG A 37 -0.03 -3.52 -11.41
N PHE A 38 0.11 -4.83 -11.23
CA PHE A 38 -0.12 -5.48 -9.92
C PHE A 38 0.98 -5.15 -8.90
N MET A 39 2.24 -5.08 -9.32
CA MET A 39 3.34 -4.62 -8.47
C MET A 39 3.09 -3.19 -8.00
N GLU A 40 2.74 -2.31 -8.94
CA GLU A 40 2.36 -0.93 -8.66
C GLU A 40 1.22 -0.87 -7.63
N THR A 41 0.21 -1.75 -7.72
CA THR A 41 -0.89 -1.75 -6.75
C THR A 41 -0.50 -2.18 -5.33
N VAL A 42 0.24 -3.29 -5.15
CA VAL A 42 0.53 -3.79 -3.79
C VAL A 42 1.56 -2.90 -3.07
N VAL A 43 2.50 -2.31 -3.81
CA VAL A 43 3.44 -1.31 -3.26
C VAL A 43 2.68 -0.03 -2.89
N ALA A 44 1.77 0.43 -3.75
CA ALA A 44 0.93 1.60 -3.45
C ALA A 44 0.05 1.38 -2.21
N ASP A 45 -0.48 0.17 -2.00
CA ASP A 45 -1.26 -0.17 -0.80
C ASP A 45 -0.43 -0.05 0.48
N ASN A 46 0.82 -0.55 0.48
CA ASN A 46 1.75 -0.37 1.59
C ASN A 46 2.03 1.12 1.86
N ILE A 47 2.30 1.90 0.81
CA ILE A 47 2.51 3.35 0.91
C ILE A 47 1.27 4.05 1.49
N ARG A 48 0.06 3.66 1.05
CA ARG A 48 -1.19 4.22 1.58
C ARG A 48 -1.36 3.90 3.07
N CYS A 49 -1.03 2.69 3.50
CA CYS A 49 -1.02 2.32 4.91
C CYS A 49 -0.02 3.19 5.68
N MET A 50 1.25 3.29 5.25
CA MET A 50 2.24 4.12 5.95
C MET A 50 1.83 5.60 6.01
N LYS A 51 1.19 6.14 4.97
CA LYS A 51 0.64 7.50 4.97
C LYS A 51 -0.48 7.69 6.00
N GLN A 52 -1.30 6.69 6.29
CA GLN A 52 -2.25 6.77 7.41
C GLN A 52 -1.51 6.94 8.74
N GLY A 53 -0.38 6.24 8.94
CA GLY A 53 0.48 6.42 10.11
C GLY A 53 1.06 7.83 10.21
N VAL A 54 1.60 8.35 9.11
CA VAL A 54 2.09 9.75 9.04
C VAL A 54 0.99 10.73 9.43
N ASN A 55 -0.19 10.61 8.82
CA ASN A 55 -1.32 11.50 9.10
C ASN A 55 -1.79 11.41 10.55
N LEU A 56 -1.83 10.20 11.14
CA LEU A 56 -2.15 10.03 12.54
C LEU A 56 -1.14 10.76 13.43
N LEU A 57 0.15 10.61 13.15
CA LEU A 57 1.24 11.22 13.92
C LEU A 57 1.27 12.75 13.80
N GLU A 58 0.60 13.33 12.80
CA GLU A 58 0.43 14.78 12.68
C GLU A 58 -0.68 15.34 13.58
N ILE A 59 -1.67 14.52 13.94
CA ILE A 59 -2.86 14.97 14.68
C ILE A 59 -2.94 14.44 16.11
N VAL A 60 -2.21 13.37 16.43
CA VAL A 60 -2.17 12.80 17.77
C VAL A 60 -1.36 13.69 18.70
N THR A 61 -1.85 13.90 19.92
CA THR A 61 -1.11 14.62 20.95
C THR A 61 -0.07 13.71 21.60
N ASP A 62 0.99 14.30 22.15
CA ASP A 62 1.99 13.57 22.95
C ASP A 62 1.31 12.76 24.08
N ASP A 63 0.32 13.35 24.75
CA ASP A 63 -0.45 12.67 25.80
C ASP A 63 -1.12 11.39 25.29
N LEU A 64 -1.80 11.43 24.14
CA LEU A 64 -2.43 10.24 23.57
C LEU A 64 -1.39 9.23 23.07
N TYR A 65 -0.25 9.70 22.57
CA TYR A 65 0.82 8.82 22.11
C TYR A 65 1.48 8.03 23.25
N HIS A 66 1.69 8.70 24.40
CA HIS A 66 2.38 8.16 25.57
C HIS A 66 1.47 7.48 26.61
N ASN A 67 0.30 8.05 26.92
CA ASN A 67 -0.50 7.73 28.11
C ASN A 67 -1.63 6.71 27.88
N LEU A 68 -1.51 5.87 26.85
CA LEU A 68 -2.46 4.77 26.63
C LEU A 68 -2.23 3.53 27.50
N SER A 69 -1.34 3.61 28.50
CA SER A 69 -1.03 2.52 29.43
C SER A 69 -2.12 2.23 30.49
N SER A 70 -3.20 3.01 30.56
CA SER A 70 -4.13 2.97 31.71
C SER A 70 -5.29 1.96 31.69
N ALA A 71 -5.25 0.85 30.92
CA ALA A 71 -6.27 -0.20 31.08
C ALA A 71 -5.82 -1.60 30.63
N ARG A 72 -5.38 -2.45 31.57
CA ARG A 72 -5.34 -3.94 31.52
C ARG A 72 -4.69 -4.65 30.31
N SER A 73 -4.15 -3.93 29.33
CA SER A 73 -3.64 -4.46 28.06
C SER A 73 -2.18 -4.08 27.77
N GLY A 74 -1.56 -3.26 28.60
CA GLY A 74 -0.10 -3.14 28.68
C GLY A 74 0.63 -2.47 27.51
N THR A 75 -0.03 -2.06 26.42
CA THR A 75 0.65 -1.42 25.28
C THR A 75 -0.11 -0.21 24.75
N GLY A 76 0.55 0.97 24.72
CA GLY A 76 0.01 2.21 24.14
C GLY A 76 0.13 2.27 22.61
N ILE A 77 -0.09 3.45 22.00
CA ILE A 77 0.07 3.64 20.55
C ILE A 77 1.51 3.43 20.10
N GLY A 78 2.48 4.02 20.81
CA GLY A 78 3.90 3.96 20.47
C GLY A 78 4.39 2.54 20.17
N PRO A 79 4.16 1.54 21.07
CA PRO A 79 4.52 0.15 20.81
C PRO A 79 3.92 -0.47 19.55
N HIS A 80 2.67 -0.15 19.19
CA HIS A 80 2.06 -0.64 17.96
C HIS A 80 2.63 0.05 16.71
N ILE A 81 2.94 1.34 16.80
CA ILE A 81 3.62 2.09 15.73
C ILE A 81 5.04 1.55 15.51
N ARG A 82 5.82 1.37 16.58
CA ARG A 82 7.15 0.74 16.51
C ARG A 82 7.05 -0.65 15.93
N HIS A 83 6.14 -1.49 16.41
CA HIS A 83 6.01 -2.84 15.88
C HIS A 83 5.71 -2.85 14.38
N THR A 84 4.82 -1.98 13.91
CA THR A 84 4.55 -1.78 12.48
C THR A 84 5.81 -1.39 11.72
N LEU A 85 6.54 -0.37 12.19
CA LEU A 85 7.76 0.13 11.55
C LEU A 85 8.88 -0.92 11.53
N ASP A 86 9.06 -1.68 12.61
CA ASP A 86 10.06 -2.74 12.69
C ASP A 86 9.87 -3.75 11.54
N HIS A 87 8.62 -4.14 11.24
CA HIS A 87 8.35 -5.09 10.15
C HIS A 87 8.74 -4.53 8.78
N TYR A 88 8.44 -3.25 8.53
CA TYR A 88 8.90 -2.59 7.29
C TYR A 88 10.42 -2.50 7.22
N LEU A 89 11.09 -2.20 8.33
CA LEU A 89 12.55 -2.10 8.40
C LEU A 89 13.21 -3.46 8.19
N SER A 90 12.71 -4.53 8.83
CA SER A 90 13.14 -5.91 8.58
C SER A 90 12.92 -6.34 7.13
N PHE A 91 11.78 -5.97 6.55
CA PHE A 91 11.54 -6.24 5.13
C PHE A 91 12.59 -5.55 4.25
N LEU A 92 12.83 -4.24 4.45
CA LEU A 92 13.78 -3.47 3.65
C LEU A 92 15.23 -3.95 3.79
N SER A 93 15.62 -4.45 4.96
CA SER A 93 16.96 -5.01 5.19
C SER A 93 17.16 -6.37 4.52
N GLY A 94 16.09 -7.17 4.40
CA GLY A 94 16.19 -8.57 4.01
C GLY A 94 15.80 -8.90 2.56
N TYR A 95 14.82 -8.20 1.98
CA TYR A 95 14.16 -8.68 0.75
C TYR A 95 15.10 -8.81 -0.46
N LYS A 96 16.08 -7.91 -0.59
CA LYS A 96 17.08 -7.96 -1.68
C LYS A 96 18.00 -9.18 -1.57
N ASN A 97 18.24 -9.66 -0.35
CA ASN A 97 19.07 -10.83 -0.06
C ASN A 97 18.28 -12.14 -0.09
N GLY A 98 16.96 -12.08 -0.36
CA GLY A 98 16.09 -13.24 -0.40
C GLY A 98 15.72 -13.81 0.97
N ARG A 99 16.11 -13.17 2.08
CA ARG A 99 15.86 -13.63 3.45
C ARG A 99 15.42 -12.47 4.33
N ILE A 100 14.25 -12.59 4.96
CA ILE A 100 13.70 -11.58 5.87
C ILE A 100 13.56 -12.19 7.26
N ASP A 101 14.23 -11.61 8.24
CA ASP A 101 14.07 -11.96 9.64
C ASP A 101 13.23 -10.87 10.34
N TYR A 102 11.95 -11.17 10.57
CA TYR A 102 11.05 -10.26 11.28
C TYR A 102 11.23 -10.30 12.80
N ASP A 103 12.08 -11.19 13.32
CA ASP A 103 12.40 -11.28 14.74
C ASP A 103 13.64 -10.46 15.11
N ALA A 104 14.55 -10.28 14.14
CA ALA A 104 15.76 -9.44 14.22
C ALA A 104 15.46 -7.92 14.26
N ARG A 105 14.52 -7.50 15.10
CA ARG A 105 14.06 -6.11 15.23
C ARG A 105 14.97 -5.35 16.18
N GLU A 106 15.44 -4.18 15.76
CA GLU A 106 16.27 -3.28 16.57
C GLU A 106 15.50 -2.71 17.79
N ARG A 107 14.17 -2.59 17.66
CA ARG A 107 13.27 -2.06 18.69
C ARG A 107 13.65 -0.65 19.17
N ASP A 108 13.90 0.28 18.24
CA ASP A 108 14.27 1.66 18.56
C ASP A 108 13.22 2.31 19.50
N PRO A 109 13.57 2.61 20.76
CA PRO A 109 12.63 3.15 21.74
C PRO A 109 12.18 4.56 21.40
N ARG A 110 12.93 5.30 20.56
CA ARG A 110 12.51 6.62 20.10
C ARG A 110 11.27 6.53 19.23
N ILE A 111 11.05 5.42 18.52
CA ILE A 111 9.82 5.25 17.75
C ILE A 111 8.63 5.15 18.71
N GLU A 112 8.78 4.52 19.87
CA GLU A 112 7.68 4.42 20.85
C GLU A 112 7.40 5.73 21.60
N ASN A 113 8.41 6.59 21.73
CA ASN A 113 8.37 7.74 22.63
C ASN A 113 8.56 9.10 21.95
N ASP A 114 8.74 9.16 20.64
CA ASP A 114 8.84 10.43 19.92
C ASP A 114 7.98 10.31 18.65
N PRO A 115 6.75 10.86 18.65
CA PRO A 115 5.85 10.76 17.49
C PRO A 115 6.45 11.43 16.25
N LEU A 116 7.27 12.48 16.43
CA LEU A 116 7.96 13.13 15.33
C LEU A 116 9.08 12.25 14.76
N HIS A 117 9.82 11.52 15.62
CA HIS A 117 10.79 10.52 15.16
C HIS A 117 10.10 9.37 14.43
N ALA A 118 9.00 8.83 14.96
CA ALA A 118 8.22 7.80 14.30
C ALA A 118 7.74 8.27 12.92
N LYS A 119 7.27 9.52 12.80
CA LYS A 119 6.85 10.12 11.53
C LYS A 119 7.99 10.13 10.51
N ARG A 120 9.17 10.62 10.91
CA ARG A 120 10.37 10.62 10.04
C ARG A 120 10.76 9.21 9.59
N GLN A 121 10.61 8.20 10.46
CA GLN A 121 10.87 6.82 10.06
C GLN A 121 9.86 6.34 9.00
N PHE A 122 8.57 6.63 9.15
CA PHE A 122 7.59 6.32 8.10
C PHE A 122 7.92 7.01 6.78
N GLU A 123 8.25 8.30 6.80
CA GLU A 123 8.63 9.05 5.58
C GLU A 123 9.86 8.43 4.90
N ARG A 124 10.86 8.02 5.67
CA ARG A 124 12.04 7.30 5.15
C ARG A 124 11.66 5.97 4.52
N VAL A 125 10.83 5.17 5.18
CA VAL A 125 10.38 3.87 4.64
C VAL A 125 9.52 4.07 3.38
N ILE A 126 8.64 5.08 3.37
CA ILE A 126 7.86 5.46 2.17
C ILE A 126 8.78 5.80 1.01
N SER A 127 9.84 6.60 1.25
CA SER A 127 10.83 6.91 0.21
C SER A 127 11.46 5.63 -0.35
N ALA A 128 11.89 4.70 0.50
CA ALA A 128 12.45 3.43 0.06
C ALA A 128 11.46 2.55 -0.72
N PHE A 129 10.17 2.61 -0.36
CA PHE A 129 9.10 1.90 -1.07
C PHE A 129 8.78 2.50 -2.44
N ASN A 130 8.92 3.82 -2.62
CA ASN A 130 8.78 4.44 -3.94
C ASN A 130 9.85 3.94 -4.93
N ASP A 131 11.05 3.64 -4.42
CA ASP A 131 12.17 3.10 -5.20
C ASP A 131 12.19 1.56 -5.22
N LEU A 132 11.17 0.90 -4.65
CA LEU A 132 11.14 -0.55 -4.57
C LEU A 132 10.94 -1.17 -5.96
N ALA A 133 11.97 -1.87 -6.41
CA ALA A 133 11.94 -2.72 -7.58
C ALA A 133 12.13 -4.19 -7.18
N GLY A 134 11.48 -5.10 -7.89
CA GLY A 134 11.62 -6.54 -7.71
C GLY A 134 10.65 -7.33 -8.57
N ASP A 135 10.88 -8.64 -8.72
CA ASP A 135 9.88 -9.55 -9.26
C ASP A 135 8.93 -9.96 -8.12
N LEU A 136 7.63 -9.74 -8.30
CA LEU A 136 6.61 -10.16 -7.33
C LEU A 136 6.67 -11.66 -7.00
N ASN A 137 7.14 -12.50 -7.94
CA ASN A 137 7.27 -13.93 -7.73
C ASN A 137 8.66 -14.33 -7.22
N GLN A 138 9.55 -13.37 -6.93
CA GLN A 138 10.85 -13.64 -6.33
C GLN A 138 10.64 -14.48 -5.06
N PRO A 139 11.26 -15.67 -4.97
CA PRO A 139 11.17 -16.50 -3.77
C PRO A 139 11.90 -15.82 -2.62
N LEU A 140 11.30 -15.86 -1.44
CA LEU A 140 11.86 -15.35 -0.19
C LEU A 140 11.82 -16.44 0.86
N TRP A 141 12.75 -16.38 1.81
CA TRP A 141 12.69 -17.11 3.07
C TRP A 141 12.40 -16.14 4.18
N VAL A 142 11.42 -16.44 5.03
CA VAL A 142 11.01 -15.55 6.11
C VAL A 142 11.02 -16.25 7.45
N LYS A 143 11.40 -15.53 8.50
CA LYS A 143 11.32 -15.96 9.90
C LYS A 143 10.42 -14.98 10.64
N THR A 144 9.45 -15.52 11.37
CA THR A 144 8.51 -14.77 12.21
C THR A 144 8.29 -15.55 13.51
N ASP A 145 8.28 -14.86 14.64
CA ASP A 145 8.17 -15.45 15.98
C ASP A 145 6.99 -16.41 16.07
N SER A 146 7.31 -17.70 16.14
CA SER A 146 6.40 -18.81 16.37
C SER A 146 6.43 -19.30 17.82
N GLY A 147 7.18 -18.61 18.71
CA GLY A 147 7.43 -19.04 20.09
C GLY A 147 8.32 -20.28 20.22
N SER A 148 8.93 -20.75 19.12
CA SER A 148 9.83 -21.91 19.13
C SER A 148 11.30 -21.47 19.04
N HIS A 149 12.09 -21.87 20.05
CA HIS A 149 13.52 -21.55 20.16
C HIS A 149 14.43 -22.41 19.26
N VAL A 150 13.89 -23.06 18.23
CA VAL A 150 14.68 -23.89 17.32
C VAL A 150 15.07 -23.06 16.10
N GLU A 151 16.31 -22.52 16.13
CA GLU A 151 16.87 -21.56 15.17
C GLU A 151 16.82 -22.02 13.70
N GLU A 152 16.98 -23.32 13.43
CA GLU A 152 17.12 -23.84 12.06
C GLU A 152 15.78 -24.21 11.39
N THR A 153 14.72 -24.52 12.14
CA THR A 153 13.42 -24.95 11.58
C THR A 153 12.41 -23.83 11.43
N ASN A 154 12.77 -22.59 11.76
CA ASN A 154 11.82 -21.48 11.85
C ASN A 154 11.76 -20.59 10.58
N TRP A 155 12.32 -21.06 9.47
CA TRP A 155 12.24 -20.38 8.17
C TRP A 155 11.14 -20.97 7.30
N SER A 156 10.30 -20.10 6.75
CA SER A 156 9.21 -20.46 5.84
C SER A 156 9.45 -19.89 4.44
N GLN A 157 9.04 -20.63 3.42
CA GLN A 157 9.05 -20.13 2.04
C GLN A 157 7.93 -19.11 1.82
N SER A 158 8.25 -18.06 1.09
CA SER A 158 7.31 -17.01 0.68
C SER A 158 7.71 -16.41 -0.66
N THR A 159 7.04 -15.32 -1.06
CA THR A 159 7.37 -14.52 -2.25
C THR A 159 7.32 -13.04 -1.93
N LEU A 160 8.01 -12.21 -2.71
CA LEU A 160 7.96 -10.75 -2.56
C LEU A 160 6.52 -10.22 -2.49
N LYS A 161 5.63 -10.74 -3.35
CA LYS A 161 4.21 -10.40 -3.33
C LYS A 161 3.55 -10.75 -2.01
N ARG A 162 3.77 -11.98 -1.51
CA ARG A 162 3.12 -12.47 -0.29
C ARG A 162 3.55 -11.67 0.93
N GLU A 163 4.81 -11.24 0.97
CA GLU A 163 5.35 -10.40 2.04
C GLU A 163 4.84 -8.97 1.98
N LEU A 164 4.74 -8.36 0.79
CA LEU A 164 4.09 -7.05 0.65
C LEU A 164 2.62 -7.09 1.06
N GLN A 165 1.89 -8.19 0.80
CA GLN A 165 0.52 -8.38 1.28
C GLN A 165 0.45 -8.59 2.80
N PHE A 166 1.42 -9.31 3.37
CA PHE A 166 1.56 -9.48 4.81
C PHE A 166 1.71 -8.13 5.51
N LEU A 167 2.62 -7.26 5.03
CA LEU A 167 2.85 -5.94 5.60
C LEU A 167 1.58 -5.07 5.62
N VAL A 168 0.79 -5.07 4.53
CA VAL A 168 -0.51 -4.38 4.48
C VAL A 168 -1.46 -4.92 5.55
N SER A 169 -1.67 -6.24 5.59
CA SER A 169 -2.59 -6.87 6.55
C SER A 169 -2.16 -6.63 8.00
N HIS A 170 -0.86 -6.74 8.28
CA HIS A 170 -0.28 -6.54 9.59
C HIS A 170 -0.41 -5.07 10.03
N THR A 171 -0.14 -4.12 9.14
CA THR A 171 -0.30 -2.69 9.41
C THR A 171 -1.76 -2.35 9.74
N ILE A 172 -2.71 -2.85 8.93
CA ILE A 172 -4.14 -2.63 9.16
C ILE A 172 -4.57 -3.22 10.51
N HIS A 173 -4.08 -4.41 10.87
CA HIS A 173 -4.36 -5.04 12.16
C HIS A 173 -3.94 -4.13 13.32
N HIS A 174 -2.71 -3.61 13.30
CA HIS A 174 -2.23 -2.71 14.35
C HIS A 174 -2.95 -1.36 14.36
N TYR A 175 -3.31 -0.83 13.19
CA TYR A 175 -4.08 0.41 13.11
C TYR A 175 -5.51 0.23 13.61
N ALA A 176 -6.13 -0.93 13.43
CA ALA A 176 -7.43 -1.24 14.04
C ALA A 176 -7.35 -1.23 15.58
N ILE A 177 -6.27 -1.79 16.16
CA ILE A 177 -6.03 -1.73 17.61
C ILE A 177 -5.83 -0.28 18.07
N ILE A 178 -4.98 0.50 17.38
CA ILE A 178 -4.78 1.92 17.66
C ILE A 178 -6.10 2.69 17.60
N ALA A 179 -6.95 2.42 16.60
CA ALA A 179 -8.24 3.08 16.46
C ALA A 179 -9.17 2.78 17.66
N ILE A 180 -9.18 1.54 18.15
CA ILE A 180 -9.92 1.16 19.36
C ILE A 180 -9.39 1.93 20.58
N LEU A 181 -8.07 1.99 20.76
CA LEU A 181 -7.43 2.67 21.87
C LEU A 181 -7.72 4.18 21.88
N LEU A 182 -7.64 4.83 20.72
CA LEU A 182 -7.93 6.25 20.56
C LEU A 182 -9.40 6.58 20.84
N ARG A 183 -10.33 5.79 20.28
CA ARG A 183 -11.77 5.99 20.48
C ARG A 183 -12.18 5.78 21.93
N ALA A 184 -11.53 4.85 22.65
CA ALA A 184 -11.73 4.66 24.08
C ALA A 184 -11.36 5.90 24.93
N ARG A 185 -10.62 6.86 24.36
CA ARG A 185 -10.25 8.15 24.96
C ARG A 185 -10.99 9.34 24.35
N GLY A 186 -12.02 9.10 23.53
CA GLY A 186 -12.78 10.16 22.87
C GLY A 186 -12.06 10.82 21.69
N PHE A 187 -10.98 10.22 21.19
CA PHE A 187 -10.29 10.69 19.99
C PHE A 187 -10.71 9.87 18.76
N GLU A 188 -11.12 10.54 17.68
CA GLU A 188 -11.48 9.88 16.42
C GLU A 188 -10.34 10.04 15.40
N PRO A 189 -9.59 8.97 15.05
CA PRO A 189 -8.50 9.04 14.08
C PRO A 189 -8.96 9.12 12.61
N GLY A 190 -10.27 9.03 12.36
CA GLY A 190 -10.87 9.08 11.04
C GLY A 190 -11.55 7.75 10.68
N GLU A 191 -12.66 7.84 9.95
CA GLU A 191 -13.55 6.70 9.67
C GLU A 191 -12.86 5.55 8.91
N GLU A 192 -11.92 5.88 8.02
CA GLU A 192 -11.17 4.90 7.22
C GLU A 192 -9.86 4.43 7.91
N PHE A 193 -9.45 5.03 9.04
CA PHE A 193 -8.19 4.67 9.70
C PHE A 193 -8.23 3.24 10.26
N GLY A 194 -7.25 2.42 9.87
CA GLY A 194 -7.18 1.02 10.27
C GLY A 194 -8.28 0.13 9.65
N VAL A 195 -8.94 0.60 8.59
CA VAL A 195 -9.92 -0.18 7.84
C VAL A 195 -9.29 -0.76 6.58
N ALA A 196 -9.55 -2.04 6.30
CA ALA A 196 -9.03 -2.69 5.11
C ALA A 196 -9.58 -2.04 3.82
N PRO A 197 -8.77 -1.87 2.76
CA PRO A 197 -9.22 -1.30 1.49
C PRO A 197 -10.45 -1.99 0.90
N SER A 198 -10.52 -3.33 0.99
CA SER A 198 -11.68 -4.11 0.53
C SER A 198 -12.97 -3.75 1.28
N THR A 199 -12.86 -3.47 2.58
CA THR A 199 -14.01 -3.03 3.41
C THR A 199 -14.46 -1.63 3.02
N ILE A 200 -13.53 -0.72 2.72
CA ILE A 200 -13.84 0.64 2.24
C ILE A 200 -14.58 0.56 0.90
N GLU A 201 -14.06 -0.20 -0.06
CA GLU A 201 -14.69 -0.39 -1.36
C GLU A 201 -16.07 -1.02 -1.26
N TYR A 202 -16.26 -2.02 -0.38
CA TYR A 202 -17.56 -2.61 -0.10
C TYR A 202 -18.57 -1.60 0.47
N ARG A 203 -18.15 -0.73 1.40
CA ARG A 203 -19.02 0.33 1.94
C ARG A 203 -19.44 1.32 0.85
N ARG A 204 -18.50 1.75 0.01
CA ARG A 204 -18.75 2.68 -1.11
C ARG A 204 -19.71 2.08 -2.14
N SER A 205 -19.52 0.82 -2.52
CA SER A 205 -20.41 0.15 -3.47
C SER A 205 -21.83 0.00 -2.94
N ARG A 206 -22.01 -0.18 -1.62
CA ARG A 206 -23.34 -0.22 -1.00
C ARG A 206 -24.03 1.13 -0.97
N LEU A 207 -23.29 2.21 -0.71
CA LEU A 207 -23.84 3.58 -0.74
C LEU A 207 -24.25 3.99 -2.15
N ALA A 208 -23.48 3.62 -3.17
CA ALA A 208 -23.80 3.89 -4.58
C ALA A 208 -25.05 3.15 -5.08
N CYS A 209 -25.36 1.96 -4.53
CA CYS A 209 -26.59 1.24 -4.87
C CYS A 209 -27.82 1.68 -4.06
N ALA A 210 -27.65 2.54 -3.05
CA ALA A 210 -28.73 3.03 -2.20
C ALA A 210 -29.23 4.44 -2.59
N GLN A 211 -28.63 5.04 -3.63
CA GLN A 211 -29.01 6.33 -4.24
C GLN A 211 -29.68 6.10 -5.59
#